data_AF-A0A3B9LAE7-F1
#
_entry.id   AF-A0A3B9LAE7-F1
#
_cell.length_a   1.000
_cell.length_b   1.000
_cell.length_c   1.000
_cell.angle_alpha   90.00
_cell.angle_beta   90.00
_cell.angle_gamma   90.00
#
_symmetry.space_group_name_H-M   'P 1'
#
loop_
_entity.id
_entity.type
_entity.pdbx_description
1 polymer ?
#
loop_
_entity_poly.entity_id
_entity_poly.type
_entity_poly.pdbx_seq_one_letter_code
_entity_poly.pdbx_strand_id
1 'polypeptide(L)'
;MKLLTCPINGSRPISEFVFGGEYRVMPNPETCTDAEWSAYVFYRNGAPSVKKEWWFHSPSGTWFIAERNTVIDEVVRTYLLSAEVEVDTNA
;
A
#
# COMPACT_ATOMS: atom_id res chain seq x y z
N MET A 1 -4.60 9.12 20.90
CA MET A 1 -3.58 8.96 19.84
C MET A 1 -3.85 7.63 19.15
N LYS A 2 -3.97 7.60 17.81
CA LYS A 2 -4.30 6.37 17.06
C LYS A 2 -3.10 5.42 17.04
N LEU A 3 -3.36 4.12 17.08
CA LEU A 3 -2.34 3.07 17.00
C LEU A 3 -2.36 2.41 15.63
N LEU A 4 -1.19 1.99 15.15
CA LEU A 4 -0.99 1.16 13.96
C LEU A 4 -0.05 0.01 14.31
N THR A 5 -0.39 -1.20 13.88
CA THR A 5 0.43 -2.38 14.11
C THR A 5 1.48 -2.50 13.02
N CYS A 6 2.75 -2.35 13.38
CA CYS A 6 3.86 -2.73 12.51
C CYS A 6 4.01 -4.27 12.53
N PRO A 7 4.09 -4.95 11.38
CA PRO A 7 4.33 -6.41 11.34
C PRO A 7 5.61 -6.85 12.06
N ILE A 8 6.59 -5.96 12.19
CA ILE A 8 7.89 -6.24 12.82
C ILE A 8 7.95 -5.75 14.27
N ASN A 9 7.32 -4.61 14.59
CA ASN A 9 7.51 -3.92 15.87
C ASN A 9 6.27 -3.87 16.77
N GLY A 10 5.18 -4.49 16.35
CA GLY A 10 3.89 -4.51 17.05
C GLY A 10 3.16 -3.17 16.98
N SER A 11 2.20 -2.98 17.90
CA SER A 11 1.40 -1.76 17.98
C SER A 11 2.23 -0.56 18.40
N ARG A 12 2.18 0.52 17.61
CA ARG A 12 2.90 1.77 17.85
C ARG A 12 2.01 2.99 17.57
N PRO A 13 2.31 4.17 18.14
CA PRO A 13 1.63 5.42 17.78
C PRO A 13 1.72 5.71 16.29
N ILE A 14 0.61 6.11 15.66
CA ILE A 14 0.56 6.37 14.21
C ILE A 14 1.54 7.48 13.77
N SER A 15 1.96 8.36 14.69
CA SER A 15 2.94 9.41 14.44
C SER A 15 4.34 8.90 14.10
N GLU A 16 4.66 7.64 14.40
CA GLU A 16 5.93 7.01 13.97
C GLU A 16 5.93 6.65 12.47
N PHE A 17 4.77 6.71 11.81
CA PHE A 17 4.58 6.18 10.46
C PHE A 17 4.31 7.27 9.43
N VAL A 18 4.80 7.03 8.21
CA VAL A 18 4.54 7.88 7.04
C VAL A 18 3.60 7.14 6.08
N PHE A 19 2.56 7.83 5.63
CA PHE A 19 1.63 7.32 4.62
C PHE A 19 2.27 7.35 3.22
N GLY A 20 2.30 6.19 2.56
CA GLY A 20 2.90 6.00 1.23
C GLY A 20 1.90 5.98 0.07
N GLY A 21 0.61 6.17 0.34
CA GLY A 21 -0.42 6.10 -0.69
C GLY A 21 -1.02 4.70 -0.90
N GLU A 22 -1.94 4.60 -1.85
CA GLU A 22 -2.62 3.35 -2.21
C GLU A 22 -1.64 2.38 -2.90
N TYR A 23 -1.62 1.13 -2.43
CA TYR A 23 -0.92 0.04 -3.10
C TYR A 23 -1.62 -0.29 -4.41
N ARG A 24 -0.85 -0.23 -5.50
CA ARG A 24 -1.34 -0.48 -6.86
C ARG A 24 -0.26 -1.24 -7.62
N VAL A 25 -0.69 -2.17 -8.46
CA VAL A 25 0.21 -2.91 -9.34
C VAL A 25 0.63 -1.95 -10.45
N MET A 26 1.94 -1.82 -10.65
CA MET A 26 2.48 -1.06 -11.76
C MET A 26 2.24 -1.82 -13.05
N PRO A 27 1.69 -1.20 -14.11
CA PRO A 27 1.64 -1.84 -15.43
C PRO A 27 3.06 -2.05 -15.97
N ASN A 28 3.24 -3.01 -16.88
CA ASN A 28 4.54 -3.21 -17.53
C ASN A 28 4.89 -1.95 -18.36
N PRO A 29 5.99 -1.22 -18.05
CA PRO A 29 6.35 0.00 -18.75
C PRO A 29 6.67 -0.17 -20.23
N GLU A 30 7.04 -1.38 -20.65
CA GLU A 30 7.43 -1.68 -22.03
C GLU A 30 6.22 -1.95 -22.94
N THR A 31 5.08 -2.35 -22.36
CA THR A 31 3.91 -2.78 -23.13
C THR A 31 2.65 -1.96 -22.87
N CYS A 32 2.61 -1.18 -21.79
CA CYS A 32 1.43 -0.37 -21.48
C CYS A 32 1.27 0.82 -22.43
N THR A 33 0.02 1.19 -22.67
CA THR A 33 -0.34 2.40 -23.39
C THR A 33 -0.11 3.65 -22.53
N ASP A 34 0.05 4.82 -23.17
CA ASP A 34 0.12 6.12 -22.47
C ASP A 34 -1.10 6.37 -21.57
N ALA A 35 -2.28 5.88 -21.97
CA ALA A 35 -3.51 5.99 -21.19
C ALA A 35 -3.42 5.17 -19.89
N GLU A 36 -2.92 3.92 -19.98
CA GLU A 36 -2.71 3.07 -18.79
C GLU A 36 -1.61 3.63 -17.89
N TRP A 37 -0.51 4.12 -18.49
CA TRP A 37 0.59 4.72 -17.74
C TRP A 37 0.15 5.98 -17.00
N SER A 38 -0.55 6.89 -17.67
CA SER A 38 -1.07 8.12 -17.05
C SER A 38 -2.09 7.82 -15.96
N ALA A 39 -2.96 6.82 -16.14
CA ALA A 39 -3.87 6.37 -15.11
C ALA A 39 -3.11 5.83 -13.87
N TYR A 40 -2.07 5.04 -14.07
CA TYR A 40 -1.23 4.54 -12.98
C TYR A 40 -0.50 5.67 -12.23
N VAL A 41 0.11 6.62 -12.95
CA VAL A 41 0.87 7.71 -12.34
C VAL A 41 -0.06 8.67 -11.60
N PHE A 42 -1.15 9.12 -12.24
CA PHE A 42 -1.94 10.26 -11.76
C PHE A 42 -3.28 9.89 -11.11
N TYR A 43 -3.97 8.84 -11.56
CA TYR A 43 -5.33 8.57 -11.07
C TYR A 43 -5.33 7.79 -9.76
N ARG A 44 -6.24 8.14 -8.85
CA ARG A 44 -6.42 7.49 -7.54
C ARG A 44 -7.92 7.30 -7.29
N ASN A 45 -8.28 6.18 -6.67
CA ASN A 45 -9.67 5.97 -6.26
C ASN A 45 -9.90 6.61 -4.89
N GLY A 46 -10.46 7.82 -4.89
CA GLY A 46 -10.78 8.57 -3.68
C GLY A 46 -12.06 8.14 -2.95
N ALA A 47 -12.85 7.21 -3.49
CA ALA A 47 -14.08 6.78 -2.85
C ALA A 47 -13.78 6.04 -1.53
N PRO A 48 -14.53 6.31 -0.44
CA PRO A 48 -14.41 5.58 0.82
C PRO A 48 -14.66 4.08 0.63
N SER A 49 -13.70 3.24 1.03
CA SER A 49 -13.78 1.79 0.95
C SER A 49 -12.71 1.16 1.83
N VAL A 50 -12.62 -0.17 1.86
CA VAL A 50 -11.39 -0.84 2.30
C VAL A 50 -10.31 -0.58 1.24
N LYS A 51 -9.17 -0.03 1.65
CA LYS A 51 -8.02 0.32 0.80
C LYS A 51 -6.79 -0.44 1.27
N LYS A 52 -5.96 -0.87 0.32
CA LYS A 52 -4.59 -1.33 0.58
C LYS A 52 -3.67 -0.12 0.49
N GLU A 53 -2.95 0.16 1.56
CA GLU A 53 -2.14 1.37 1.72
C GLU A 53 -0.71 1.00 2.10
N TRP A 54 0.26 1.68 1.49
CA TRP A 54 1.65 1.63 1.95
C TRP A 54 1.83 2.47 3.20
N TRP A 55 2.52 1.90 4.18
CA TRP A 55 2.94 2.59 5.39
C TRP A 55 4.42 2.32 5.66
N PHE A 56 5.14 3.36 6.05
CA PHE A 56 6.56 3.31 6.37
C PHE A 56 6.77 3.60 7.86
N HIS A 57 7.33 2.65 8.60
CA HIS A 57 7.71 2.85 9.99
C HIS A 57 9.08 3.55 10.05
N SER A 58 9.07 4.86 10.27
CA SER A 58 10.28 5.69 10.16
C SER A 58 11.42 5.29 11.09
N PRO A 59 11.21 4.82 12.34
CA PRO A 59 12.31 4.39 13.21
C PRO A 59 12.98 3.08 12.78
N SER A 60 12.25 2.15 12.13
CA SER A 60 12.80 0.84 11.72
C SER A 60 13.19 0.77 10.24
N GLY A 61 12.73 1.70 9.42
CA GLY A 61 12.92 1.66 7.97
C GLY A 61 12.03 0.63 7.26
N THR A 62 10.99 0.11 7.93
CA THR A 62 10.16 -0.97 7.37
C THR A 62 9.00 -0.41 6.56
N TRP A 63 8.87 -0.87 5.31
CA TRP A 63 7.66 -0.72 4.50
C TRP A 63 6.73 -1.92 4.65
N PHE A 64 5.43 -1.67 4.77
CA PHE A 64 4.42 -2.72 4.85
C PHE A 64 3.07 -2.24 4.30
N ILE A 65 2.14 -3.18 4.10
CA ILE A 65 0.78 -2.90 3.68
C ILE A 65 -0.14 -2.87 4.89
N ALA A 66 -1.01 -1.86 4.95
CA ALA A 66 -2.18 -1.84 5.80
C ALA A 66 -3.44 -1.92 4.94
N GLU A 67 -4.36 -2.83 5.29
CA GLU A 67 -5.73 -2.78 4.79
C GLU A 67 -6.55 -1.94 5.76
N ARG A 68 -7.01 -0.77 5.31
CA ARG A 68 -7.76 0.19 6.13
C ARG A 68 -9.13 0.45 5.54
N ASN A 69 -10.16 0.31 6.35
CA ASN A 69 -11.50 0.79 6.02
C ASN A 69 -11.54 2.31 6.21
N THR A 70 -11.54 3.06 5.11
CA THR A 70 -11.50 4.52 5.15
C THR A 70 -12.85 5.16 5.48
N VAL A 71 -13.95 4.38 5.50
CA VAL A 71 -15.28 4.84 5.89
C VAL A 71 -15.37 5.06 7.40
N ILE A 72 -14.82 4.12 8.18
CA ILE A 72 -14.89 4.10 9.65
C ILE A 72 -13.52 4.31 10.31
N ASP A 73 -12.48 4.54 9.50
CA ASP A 73 -11.10 4.75 9.91
C ASP A 73 -10.45 3.60 10.70
N GLU A 74 -10.83 2.36 10.39
CA GLU A 74 -10.36 1.14 11.06
C GLU A 74 -9.29 0.41 10.23
N VAL A 75 -8.19 0.00 10.87
CA VAL A 75 -7.18 -0.87 10.23
C VAL A 75 -7.60 -2.31 10.43
N VAL A 76 -7.91 -3.00 9.34
CA VAL A 76 -8.37 -4.39 9.33
C VAL A 76 -7.20 -5.34 9.59
N ARG A 77 -6.08 -5.14 8.89
CA ARG A 77 -4.85 -5.93 9.06
C ARG A 77 -3.63 -5.24 8.48
N THR A 78 -2.45 -5.70 8.91
CA THR A 78 -1.15 -5.23 8.41
C THR A 78 -0.25 -6.42 8.10
N TYR A 79 0.51 -6.36 7.01
CA TYR A 79 1.37 -7.47 6.58
C TYR A 79 2.53 -6.97 5.72
N LEU A 80 3.62 -7.73 5.70
CA LEU A 80 4.68 -7.54 4.71
C LEU A 80 4.18 -8.02 3.35
N LEU A 81 4.41 -7.24 2.30
CA LEU A 81 4.13 -7.68 0.94
C LEU A 81 5.11 -8.82 0.60
N SER A 82 4.60 -10.04 0.50
CA SER A 82 5.37 -11.18 0.00
C SER A 82 5.75 -10.94 -1.46
N ALA A 83 7.02 -11.16 -1.80
CA ALA A 83 7.49 -11.18 -3.17
C ALA A 83 7.10 -12.52 -3.83
N GLU A 84 5.81 -12.74 -4.09
CA GLU A 84 5.43 -13.70 -5.13
C GLU A 84 5.43 -12.93 -6.45
N VAL A 85 6.59 -12.98 -7.12
CA VAL A 85 6.72 -12.56 -8.51
C VAL A 85 5.96 -13.60 -9.34
N GLU A 86 4.75 -13.26 -9.80
CA GLU A 86 4.14 -13.98 -10.92
C GLU A 86 5.05 -13.75 -12.14
N VAL A 87 5.94 -14.70 -12.39
CA VAL A 87 6.70 -14.78 -13.64
C VAL A 87 5.70 -15.18 -14.71
N ASP A 88 5.20 -14.20 -15.44
CA ASP A 88 4.44 -14.45 -16.66
C ASP A 88 5.35 -15.21 -17.64
N THR A 89 5.10 -16.50 -17.79
CA THR A 89 5.95 -17.45 -18.53
C THR A 89 5.57 -17.54 -20.00
N ASN A 90 4.78 -16.60 -20.53
CA ASN A 90 4.36 -16.60 -21.93
C ASN A 90 4.60 -15.24 -22.60
N ALA A 91 5.83 -15.02 -23.05
CA ALA A 91 6.16 -14.08 -24.13
C ALA A 91 7.09 -14.78 -25.15
#